data_AF-A0A9D8TJJ9-F1
#
_entry.id   AF-A0A9D8TJJ9-F1
#
_cell.length_a   1.000
_cell.length_b   1.000
_cell.length_c   1.000
_cell.angle_alpha   90.00
_cell.angle_beta   90.00
_cell.angle_gamma   90.00
#
_symmetry.space_group_name_H-M   'P 1'
#
loop_
_entity.id
_entity.type
_entity.pdbx_description
1 polymer ?
#
loop_
_entity_poly.entity_id
_entity_poly.type
_entity_poly.pdbx_seq_one_letter_code
_entity_poly.pdbx_strand_id
1 'polypeptide(L)'
;APLLALVGLSILFVFSGLGKRHKQWLIPALLLVMLGIWALWQFHPRFERIQWQQIQSSTLSLDEKDNRLAIWHSCLQLIFEDGNWMSGVGSGDIKDQFNEICAKENMNIGTLHAHNTLLNTWLELGLLGLLVVVFIMLWPLLTVGREHRSYLWSLCIPLYILMMVESFTQPIHGIIPWVFFVLLAANIDKETTKEIGEIGRLNYVCYGIFAIMAVLWISFVDMEREYDPRNPRSYAQGNHYSIVKELPAPVPAELDKCKGYRIAAGAESIYREKQHAADFISSLYLPDTSYKSFSAWCYVSEDFDGSGVKIQSFRVREGKEIFTSHEYDLRRKGSWQLLTIDVSEMDKYANCSFFIRKYGVENLDELQGYVIFALPLFHK
;
A
#
# COMPACT_ATOMS: atom_id res chain seq x y z
N ALA A 1 13.12 -1.74 -6.28
CA ALA A 1 14.25 -2.10 -7.17
C ALA A 1 13.83 -2.50 -8.60
N PRO A 2 12.82 -3.36 -8.83
CA PRO A 2 12.46 -3.84 -10.19
C PRO A 2 11.95 -2.73 -11.12
N LEU A 3 11.14 -1.81 -10.59
CA LEU A 3 10.59 -0.67 -11.33
C LEU A 3 11.68 0.22 -11.94
N LEU A 4 12.77 0.44 -11.20
CA LEU A 4 13.89 1.30 -11.63
C LEU A 4 14.75 0.63 -12.70
N ALA A 5 14.96 -0.68 -12.59
CA ALA A 5 15.65 -1.46 -13.63
C ALA A 5 14.83 -1.49 -14.93
N LEU A 6 13.51 -1.62 -14.82
CA LEU A 6 12.61 -1.54 -15.97
C LEU A 6 12.63 -0.17 -16.64
N VAL A 7 12.55 0.92 -15.86
CA VAL A 7 12.65 2.29 -16.39
C VAL A 7 14.00 2.49 -17.10
N GLY A 8 15.11 2.02 -16.51
CA GLY A 8 16.43 2.06 -17.14
C GLY A 8 16.49 1.30 -18.46
N LEU A 9 15.94 0.08 -18.52
CA LEU A 9 15.87 -0.74 -19.74
C LEU A 9 14.97 -0.12 -20.81
N SER A 10 13.84 0.46 -20.42
CA SER A 10 12.92 1.16 -21.31
C SER A 10 13.62 2.35 -21.98
N ILE A 11 14.40 3.12 -21.19
CA ILE A 11 15.17 4.26 -21.68
C ILE A 11 16.28 3.79 -22.63
N LEU A 12 17.08 2.80 -22.23
CA LEU A 12 18.13 2.23 -23.09
C LEU A 12 17.58 1.71 -24.42
N PHE A 13 16.40 1.10 -24.40
CA PHE A 13 15.76 0.58 -25.60
C PHE A 13 15.17 1.69 -26.48
N VAL A 14 14.49 2.69 -25.92
CA VAL A 14 14.01 3.86 -26.70
C VAL A 14 15.18 4.56 -27.40
N PHE A 15 16.33 4.67 -26.75
CA PHE A 15 17.54 5.24 -27.34
C PHE A 15 18.28 4.33 -28.31
N SER A 16 18.07 3.01 -28.27
CA SER A 16 18.65 2.09 -29.26
C SER A 16 17.96 2.19 -30.63
N GLY A 17 16.67 2.56 -30.64
CA GLY A 17 15.90 2.86 -31.85
C GLY A 17 16.15 4.25 -32.45
N LEU A 18 16.64 5.21 -31.66
CA LEU A 18 16.87 6.58 -32.11
C LEU A 18 18.07 6.69 -33.09
N GLY A 19 17.88 7.46 -34.17
CA GLY A 19 18.91 7.69 -35.19
C GLY A 19 20.22 8.29 -34.64
N LYS A 20 21.34 8.13 -35.38
CA LYS A 20 22.71 8.48 -34.93
C LYS A 20 22.84 9.87 -34.27
N ARG A 21 22.04 10.85 -34.71
CA ARG A 21 22.01 12.23 -34.19
C ARG A 21 21.52 12.36 -32.74
N HIS A 22 20.69 11.42 -32.27
CA HIS A 22 20.07 11.48 -30.94
C HIS A 22 20.80 10.63 -29.90
N LYS A 23 21.72 9.75 -30.32
CA LYS A 23 22.54 8.91 -29.42
C LYS A 23 23.44 9.73 -28.48
N GLN A 24 23.80 10.96 -28.86
CA GLN A 24 24.56 11.88 -27.99
C GLN A 24 23.80 12.30 -26.72
N TRP A 25 22.47 12.18 -26.70
CA TRP A 25 21.64 12.52 -25.54
C TRP A 25 21.39 11.33 -24.60
N LEU A 26 21.82 10.12 -24.96
CA LEU A 26 21.65 8.91 -24.15
C LEU A 26 22.38 9.02 -22.81
N ILE A 27 23.64 9.45 -22.84
CA ILE A 27 24.48 9.55 -21.63
C ILE A 27 23.91 10.62 -20.67
N PRO A 28 23.57 11.85 -21.11
CA PRO A 28 22.89 12.83 -20.25
C PRO A 28 21.57 12.33 -19.67
N ALA A 29 20.74 11.64 -20.46
CA ALA A 29 19.46 11.11 -20.01
C ALA A 29 19.64 10.02 -18.94
N LEU A 30 20.57 9.09 -19.14
CA LEU A 30 20.93 8.06 -18.16
C LEU A 30 21.46 8.67 -16.87
N LEU A 31 22.33 9.68 -16.96
CA LEU A 31 22.87 10.39 -15.80
C LEU A 31 21.76 11.10 -15.02
N LEU A 32 20.80 11.73 -15.71
CA LEU A 32 19.66 12.39 -15.08
C LEU A 32 18.75 11.38 -14.35
N VAL A 33 18.52 10.22 -14.95
CA VAL A 33 17.74 9.12 -14.34
C VAL A 33 18.47 8.55 -13.12
N MET A 34 19.78 8.32 -13.24
CA MET A 34 20.61 7.85 -12.12
C MET A 34 20.64 8.88 -10.98
N LEU A 35 20.73 10.17 -11.29
CA LEU A 35 20.65 11.25 -10.31
C LEU A 35 19.27 11.31 -9.65
N GLY A 36 18.19 11.13 -10.42
CA GLY A 36 16.83 11.04 -9.88
C GLY A 36 16.64 9.84 -8.96
N ILE A 37 17.18 8.67 -9.33
CA ILE A 37 17.18 7.47 -8.49
C ILE A 37 17.99 7.70 -7.21
N TRP A 38 19.17 8.29 -7.33
CA TRP A 38 20.01 8.62 -6.18
C TRP A 38 19.32 9.61 -5.25
N ALA A 39 18.68 10.66 -5.79
CA ALA A 39 17.93 11.63 -5.01
C ALA A 39 16.71 11.00 -4.32
N LEU A 40 15.95 10.16 -5.03
CA LEU A 40 14.86 9.38 -4.44
C LEU A 40 15.36 8.46 -3.33
N TRP A 41 16.52 7.83 -3.50
CA TRP A 41 17.13 7.02 -2.45
C TRP A 41 17.45 7.86 -1.22
N GLN A 42 18.13 9.00 -1.39
CA GLN A 42 18.61 9.82 -0.27
C GLN A 42 17.49 10.56 0.47
N PHE A 43 16.47 11.04 -0.25
CA PHE A 43 15.53 12.00 0.31
C PHE A 43 14.11 11.44 0.48
N HIS A 44 13.78 10.28 -0.10
CA HIS A 44 12.43 9.75 0.00
C HIS A 44 12.27 8.84 1.24
N PRO A 45 11.36 9.17 2.19
CA PRO A 45 11.20 8.46 3.47
C PRO A 45 10.97 6.94 3.35
N ARG A 46 10.38 6.47 2.25
CA ARG A 46 10.19 5.02 1.98
C ARG A 46 11.51 4.24 1.81
N PHE A 47 12.56 4.82 1.25
CA PHE A 47 13.84 4.09 1.08
C PHE A 47 14.65 4.04 2.38
N GLU A 48 14.56 5.10 3.20
CA GLU A 48 15.04 5.10 4.59
C GLU A 48 14.39 3.94 5.38
N ARG A 49 13.08 3.71 5.21
CA ARG A 49 12.33 2.62 5.87
C ARG A 49 12.81 1.21 5.45
N ILE A 50 13.10 1.00 4.17
CA ILE A 50 13.56 -0.31 3.65
C ILE A 50 14.95 -0.66 4.18
N GLN A 51 15.87 0.32 4.23
CA GLN A 51 17.23 0.09 4.73
C GLN A 51 17.26 -0.34 6.19
N TRP A 52 16.49 0.31 7.06
CA TRP A 52 16.47 0.00 8.49
C TRP A 52 15.76 -1.33 8.82
N GLN A 53 14.64 -1.63 8.14
CA GLN A 53 13.92 -2.89 8.34
C GLN A 53 14.69 -4.13 7.82
N GLN A 54 15.59 -3.97 6.86
CA GLN A 54 16.42 -5.08 6.34
C GLN A 54 17.75 -5.24 7.08
N ILE A 55 18.35 -4.14 7.58
CA ILE A 55 19.61 -4.20 8.34
C ILE A 55 19.38 -4.73 9.77
N GLN A 56 18.21 -4.51 10.37
CA GLN A 56 17.90 -5.00 11.72
C GLN A 56 17.36 -6.44 11.78
N SER A 57 16.94 -7.04 10.66
CA SER A 57 16.35 -8.39 10.63
C SER A 57 17.32 -9.46 10.11
N SER A 58 18.53 -9.55 10.66
CA SER A 58 19.48 -10.63 10.36
C SER A 58 19.07 -12.01 10.94
N THR A 59 17.81 -12.16 11.35
CA THR A 59 17.10 -13.44 11.46
C THR A 59 15.94 -13.44 10.45
N LEU A 60 16.28 -13.52 9.17
CA LEU A 60 15.31 -13.73 8.09
C LEU A 60 14.82 -15.19 8.14
N SER A 61 13.76 -15.45 8.88
CA SER A 61 12.83 -16.50 8.46
C SER A 61 12.12 -15.97 7.22
N LEU A 62 12.29 -16.66 6.10
CA LEU A 62 11.78 -16.29 4.78
C LEU A 62 10.24 -16.30 4.69
N ASP A 63 9.54 -16.69 5.76
CA ASP A 63 8.09 -16.92 5.79
C ASP A 63 7.23 -15.67 6.02
N GLU A 64 7.77 -14.53 6.47
CA GLU A 64 6.91 -13.41 6.94
C GLU A 64 6.95 -12.12 6.10
N LYS A 65 7.80 -11.99 5.08
CA LYS A 65 8.04 -10.66 4.46
C LYS A 65 7.61 -10.46 3.00
N ASP A 66 7.23 -11.50 2.25
CA ASP A 66 6.67 -11.29 0.90
C ASP A 66 5.81 -12.49 0.45
N ASN A 67 4.59 -12.60 1.01
CA ASN A 67 3.67 -13.72 0.76
C ASN A 67 3.12 -13.78 -0.69
N ARG A 68 3.65 -13.01 -1.64
CA ARG A 68 3.17 -12.94 -3.04
C ARG A 68 3.15 -14.29 -3.74
N LEU A 69 4.18 -15.12 -3.54
CA LEU A 69 4.22 -16.45 -4.16
C LEU A 69 3.13 -17.36 -3.62
N ALA A 70 2.86 -17.28 -2.32
CA ALA A 70 1.80 -18.03 -1.70
C ALA A 70 0.42 -17.53 -2.15
N ILE A 71 0.22 -16.21 -2.18
CA ILE A 71 -0.95 -15.55 -2.80
C ILE A 71 -1.18 -16.04 -4.24
N TRP A 72 -0.13 -16.11 -5.06
CA TRP A 72 -0.25 -16.57 -6.43
C TRP A 72 -0.61 -18.04 -6.51
N HIS A 73 -0.06 -18.86 -5.61
CA HIS A 73 -0.43 -20.27 -5.49
C HIS A 73 -1.92 -20.41 -5.17
N SER A 74 -2.43 -19.70 -4.16
CA SER A 74 -3.84 -19.69 -3.79
C SER A 74 -4.75 -19.25 -4.94
N CYS A 75 -4.37 -18.18 -5.67
CA CYS A 75 -5.12 -17.75 -6.86
C CYS A 75 -5.17 -18.83 -7.94
N LEU A 76 -4.04 -19.51 -8.21
CA LEU A 76 -4.00 -20.59 -9.18
C LEU A 76 -4.83 -21.79 -8.73
N GLN A 77 -4.86 -22.07 -7.43
CA GLN A 77 -5.71 -23.10 -6.84
C GLN A 77 -7.18 -22.83 -7.13
N LEU A 78 -7.69 -21.62 -6.85
CA LEU A 78 -9.07 -21.21 -7.19
C LEU A 78 -9.39 -21.34 -8.68
N ILE A 79 -8.44 -20.96 -9.52
CA ILE A 79 -8.61 -20.98 -10.97
C ILE A 79 -8.77 -22.43 -11.45
N PHE A 80 -7.88 -23.33 -11.03
CA PHE A 80 -7.80 -24.67 -11.61
C PHE A 80 -8.55 -25.75 -10.85
N GLU A 81 -8.54 -25.72 -9.52
CA GLU A 81 -9.14 -26.78 -8.69
C GLU A 81 -10.67 -26.63 -8.61
N ASP A 82 -11.16 -25.40 -8.50
CA ASP A 82 -12.60 -25.12 -8.41
C ASP A 82 -13.27 -24.93 -9.78
N GLY A 83 -12.54 -25.17 -10.87
CA GLY A 83 -13.08 -25.10 -12.24
C GLY A 83 -13.37 -23.67 -12.75
N ASN A 84 -12.92 -22.64 -12.03
CA ASN A 84 -13.19 -21.24 -12.34
C ASN A 84 -12.35 -20.69 -13.51
N TRP A 85 -11.42 -21.47 -14.07
CA TRP A 85 -10.49 -21.00 -15.10
C TRP A 85 -11.17 -20.43 -16.36
N MET A 86 -12.40 -20.86 -16.69
CA MET A 86 -13.14 -20.35 -17.86
C MET A 86 -13.90 -19.05 -17.57
N SER A 87 -14.72 -19.04 -16.53
CA SER A 87 -15.68 -17.96 -16.24
C SER A 87 -15.20 -16.97 -15.18
N GLY A 88 -14.16 -17.34 -14.43
CA GLY A 88 -13.76 -16.63 -13.22
C GLY A 88 -14.77 -16.81 -12.10
N VAL A 89 -14.48 -16.16 -10.98
CA VAL A 89 -15.28 -16.18 -9.76
C VAL A 89 -16.18 -14.95 -9.61
N GLY A 90 -16.06 -13.97 -10.53
CA GLY A 90 -16.80 -12.72 -10.50
C GLY A 90 -16.12 -11.62 -9.67
N SER A 91 -16.27 -10.36 -10.10
CA SER A 91 -15.60 -9.20 -9.48
C SER A 91 -16.13 -8.82 -8.07
N GLY A 92 -17.25 -9.42 -7.64
CA GLY A 92 -17.89 -9.16 -6.35
C GLY A 92 -17.35 -10.03 -5.20
N ASP A 93 -16.95 -11.26 -5.49
CA ASP A 93 -16.77 -12.32 -4.49
C ASP A 93 -15.29 -12.64 -4.20
N ILE A 94 -14.36 -12.00 -4.92
CA ILE A 94 -12.92 -12.27 -4.79
C ILE A 94 -12.42 -12.01 -3.38
N LYS A 95 -12.91 -10.96 -2.71
CA LYS A 95 -12.45 -10.64 -1.35
C LYS A 95 -12.79 -11.78 -0.40
N ASP A 96 -13.99 -12.32 -0.52
CA ASP A 96 -14.48 -13.36 0.38
C ASP A 96 -13.78 -14.69 0.09
N GLN A 97 -13.60 -15.06 -1.18
CA GLN A 97 -12.89 -16.28 -1.56
C GLN A 97 -11.38 -16.22 -1.29
N PHE A 98 -10.77 -15.05 -1.48
CA PHE A 98 -9.37 -14.85 -1.17
C PHE A 98 -9.11 -14.92 0.34
N ASN A 99 -10.01 -14.33 1.14
CA ASN A 99 -9.98 -14.47 2.59
C ASN A 99 -10.22 -15.92 3.04
N GLU A 100 -11.13 -16.65 2.39
CA GLU A 100 -11.41 -18.06 2.71
C GLU A 100 -10.20 -18.97 2.47
N ILE A 101 -9.41 -18.73 1.42
CA ILE A 101 -8.21 -19.54 1.14
C ILE A 101 -7.02 -19.10 1.95
N CYS A 102 -6.84 -17.80 2.18
CA CYS A 102 -5.85 -17.34 3.15
C CYS A 102 -6.13 -17.95 4.53
N ALA A 103 -7.40 -18.11 4.90
CA ALA A 103 -7.81 -18.83 6.12
C ALA A 103 -7.49 -20.34 6.06
N LYS A 104 -7.77 -21.02 4.93
CA LYS A 104 -7.45 -22.46 4.76
C LYS A 104 -5.95 -22.76 4.77
N GLU A 105 -5.14 -21.89 4.21
CA GLU A 105 -3.68 -22.03 4.15
C GLU A 105 -2.96 -21.40 5.36
N ASN A 106 -3.72 -20.94 6.37
CA ASN A 106 -3.20 -20.35 7.60
C ASN A 106 -2.31 -19.11 7.37
N MET A 107 -2.57 -18.38 6.27
CA MET A 107 -1.80 -17.23 5.84
C MET A 107 -2.48 -15.93 6.24
N ASN A 108 -1.82 -15.13 7.07
CA ASN A 108 -2.32 -13.84 7.48
C ASN A 108 -1.93 -12.74 6.50
N ILE A 109 -2.72 -12.61 5.42
CA ILE A 109 -2.41 -11.71 4.32
C ILE A 109 -3.42 -10.56 4.32
N GLY A 110 -3.08 -9.45 4.99
CA GLY A 110 -3.87 -8.21 4.99
C GLY A 110 -3.93 -7.48 3.64
N THR A 111 -3.64 -8.16 2.52
CA THR A 111 -3.67 -7.58 1.17
C THR A 111 -4.81 -8.18 0.37
N LEU A 112 -5.75 -7.32 -0.06
CA LEU A 112 -6.98 -7.72 -0.78
C LEU A 112 -6.76 -8.21 -2.23
N HIS A 113 -5.53 -8.24 -2.75
CA HIS A 113 -5.27 -8.44 -4.17
C HIS A 113 -3.99 -9.23 -4.43
N ALA A 114 -3.95 -9.93 -5.56
CA ALA A 114 -2.85 -10.82 -5.92
C ALA A 114 -1.49 -10.14 -6.18
N HIS A 115 -1.42 -8.80 -6.13
CA HIS A 115 -0.28 -8.02 -6.63
C HIS A 115 0.17 -8.50 -8.02
N ASN A 116 -0.77 -8.92 -8.84
CA ASN A 116 -0.54 -9.42 -10.19
C ASN A 116 -1.83 -9.20 -10.97
N THR A 117 -1.82 -8.21 -11.84
CA THR A 117 -3.01 -7.78 -12.58
C THR A 117 -3.54 -8.88 -13.49
N LEU A 118 -2.66 -9.67 -14.11
CA LEU A 118 -3.06 -10.74 -15.03
C LEU A 118 -3.72 -11.88 -14.27
N LEU A 119 -3.11 -12.31 -13.17
CA LEU A 119 -3.63 -13.38 -12.33
C LEU A 119 -4.95 -12.97 -11.68
N ASN A 120 -5.02 -11.72 -11.20
CA ASN A 120 -6.25 -11.17 -10.65
C ASN A 120 -7.35 -11.16 -11.72
N THR A 121 -7.10 -10.59 -12.90
CA THR A 121 -8.08 -10.57 -14.02
C THR A 121 -8.55 -11.97 -14.40
N TRP A 122 -7.64 -12.95 -14.45
CA TRP A 122 -8.00 -14.33 -14.75
C TRP A 122 -8.92 -14.92 -13.69
N LEU A 123 -8.62 -14.67 -12.41
CA LEU A 123 -9.50 -15.09 -11.33
C LEU A 123 -10.86 -14.40 -11.41
N GLU A 124 -10.93 -13.08 -11.64
CA GLU A 124 -12.20 -12.34 -11.62
C GLU A 124 -13.11 -12.66 -12.82
N LEU A 125 -12.54 -12.70 -14.03
CA LEU A 125 -13.27 -12.70 -15.30
C LEU A 125 -13.00 -13.96 -16.14
N GLY A 126 -12.21 -14.90 -15.62
CA GLY A 126 -11.86 -16.13 -16.30
C GLY A 126 -10.90 -15.93 -17.47
N LEU A 127 -10.74 -16.99 -18.25
CA LEU A 127 -9.86 -17.00 -19.41
C LEU A 127 -10.26 -15.94 -20.44
N LEU A 128 -11.56 -15.67 -20.60
CA LEU A 128 -12.04 -14.66 -21.54
C LEU A 128 -11.54 -13.27 -21.17
N GLY A 129 -11.65 -12.87 -19.89
CA GLY A 129 -11.14 -11.58 -19.42
C GLY A 129 -9.63 -11.46 -19.56
N LEU A 130 -8.89 -12.52 -19.23
CA LEU A 130 -7.44 -12.57 -19.42
C LEU A 130 -7.07 -12.37 -20.90
N LEU A 131 -7.72 -13.09 -21.81
CA LEU A 131 -7.47 -12.98 -23.25
C LEU A 131 -7.79 -11.58 -23.78
N VAL A 132 -8.86 -10.94 -23.30
CA VAL A 132 -9.20 -9.57 -23.68
C VAL A 132 -8.11 -8.59 -23.23
N VAL A 133 -7.62 -8.70 -21.99
CA VAL A 133 -6.54 -7.83 -21.49
C VAL A 133 -5.25 -8.05 -22.27
N VAL A 134 -4.86 -9.30 -22.50
CA VAL A 134 -3.67 -9.63 -23.32
C VAL A 134 -3.85 -9.13 -24.76
N PHE A 135 -5.04 -9.28 -25.34
CA PHE A 135 -5.32 -8.80 -26.69
C PHE A 135 -5.24 -7.28 -26.79
N ILE A 136 -5.87 -6.53 -25.88
CA ILE A 136 -5.81 -5.07 -25.83
C ILE A 136 -4.35 -4.59 -25.68
N MET A 137 -3.53 -5.36 -24.95
CA MET A 137 -2.10 -5.08 -24.77
C MET A 137 -1.26 -5.34 -26.03
N LEU A 138 -1.54 -6.43 -26.73
CA LEU A 138 -0.78 -6.82 -27.92
C LEU A 138 -1.30 -6.14 -29.20
N TRP A 139 -2.53 -5.64 -29.19
CA TRP A 139 -3.17 -5.01 -30.35
C TRP A 139 -2.32 -3.90 -30.97
N PRO A 140 -1.78 -2.92 -30.21
CA PRO A 140 -0.89 -1.90 -30.77
C PRO A 140 0.37 -2.47 -31.45
N LEU A 141 0.87 -3.64 -31.01
CA LEU A 141 2.03 -4.30 -31.61
C LEU A 141 1.71 -4.96 -32.95
N LEU A 142 0.45 -5.34 -33.15
CA LEU A 142 -0.04 -5.97 -34.37
C LEU A 142 -0.42 -4.95 -35.44
N THR A 143 -0.90 -3.77 -35.04
CA THR A 143 -1.40 -2.74 -35.97
C THR A 143 -0.33 -1.77 -36.47
N VAL A 144 0.76 -1.58 -35.74
CA VAL A 144 1.76 -0.56 -36.08
C VAL A 144 2.84 -1.08 -37.05
N GLY A 145 3.24 -0.21 -37.98
CA GLY A 145 4.28 -0.44 -38.98
C GLY A 145 5.60 -0.96 -38.40
N ARG A 146 6.35 -1.72 -39.21
CA ARG A 146 7.57 -2.45 -38.77
C ARG A 146 8.64 -1.50 -38.22
N GLU A 147 8.72 -0.29 -38.74
CA GLU A 147 9.64 0.76 -38.34
C GLU A 147 9.37 1.32 -36.93
N HIS A 148 8.13 1.23 -36.45
CA HIS A 148 7.72 1.74 -35.14
C HIS A 148 7.48 0.64 -34.11
N ARG A 149 7.42 -0.61 -34.57
CA ARG A 149 7.18 -1.80 -33.75
C ARG A 149 8.19 -1.97 -32.61
N SER A 150 9.46 -1.64 -32.83
CA SER A 150 10.49 -1.72 -31.79
C SER A 150 10.18 -0.80 -30.61
N TYR A 151 9.79 0.46 -30.85
CA TYR A 151 9.42 1.41 -29.81
C TYR A 151 8.23 0.93 -28.97
N LEU A 152 7.24 0.30 -29.61
CA LEU A 152 6.10 -0.25 -28.89
C LEU A 152 6.48 -1.49 -28.08
N TRP A 153 7.33 -2.38 -28.62
CA TRP A 153 7.88 -3.50 -27.84
C TRP A 153 8.63 -3.02 -26.60
N SER A 154 9.40 -1.94 -26.73
CA SER A 154 10.16 -1.32 -25.63
C SER A 154 9.29 -0.84 -24.47
N LEU A 155 8.01 -0.62 -24.76
CA LEU A 155 7.07 0.01 -23.86
C LEU A 155 6.07 -1.01 -23.30
N CYS A 156 5.52 -1.85 -24.17
CA CYS A 156 4.58 -2.90 -23.80
C CYS A 156 5.25 -4.01 -22.96
N ILE A 157 6.51 -4.40 -23.24
CA ILE A 157 7.19 -5.46 -22.48
C ILE A 157 7.40 -5.07 -21.01
N PRO A 158 7.98 -3.89 -20.69
CA PRO A 158 8.10 -3.45 -19.30
C PRO A 158 6.75 -3.35 -18.61
N LEU A 159 5.73 -2.80 -19.27
CA LEU A 159 4.38 -2.73 -18.72
C LEU A 159 3.80 -4.11 -18.41
N TYR A 160 4.02 -5.09 -19.29
CA TYR A 160 3.61 -6.48 -19.07
C TYR A 160 4.30 -7.08 -17.84
N ILE A 161 5.62 -6.92 -17.73
CA ILE A 161 6.39 -7.40 -16.57
C ILE A 161 5.91 -6.72 -15.28
N LEU A 162 5.57 -5.43 -15.32
CA LEU A 162 5.00 -4.73 -14.16
C LEU A 162 3.65 -5.30 -13.76
N MET A 163 2.77 -5.58 -14.72
CA MET A 163 1.46 -6.17 -14.46
C MET A 163 1.53 -7.59 -13.92
N MET A 164 2.61 -8.33 -14.18
CA MET A 164 2.86 -9.64 -13.57
C MET A 164 3.24 -9.53 -12.08
N VAL A 165 3.70 -8.37 -11.61
CA VAL A 165 4.26 -8.21 -10.26
C VAL A 165 3.51 -7.16 -9.43
N GLU A 166 2.61 -6.38 -10.04
CA GLU A 166 1.76 -5.40 -9.33
C GLU A 166 0.32 -5.36 -9.87
N SER A 167 -0.60 -4.89 -9.02
CA SER A 167 -2.01 -4.65 -9.36
C SER A 167 -2.20 -3.23 -9.91
N PHE A 168 -1.99 -3.06 -11.22
CA PHE A 168 -1.97 -1.77 -11.91
C PHE A 168 -3.38 -1.24 -12.26
N THR A 169 -4.35 -2.12 -12.53
CA THR A 169 -5.67 -1.70 -13.07
C THR A 169 -6.71 -1.31 -12.03
N GLN A 170 -6.52 -1.67 -10.76
CA GLN A 170 -7.52 -1.42 -9.71
C GLN A 170 -7.45 -0.03 -9.07
N PRO A 171 -6.27 0.59 -8.89
CA PRO A 171 -6.21 2.02 -8.64
C PRO A 171 -6.33 2.79 -9.96
N ILE A 172 -7.07 3.91 -9.97
CA ILE A 172 -7.12 4.90 -11.08
C ILE A 172 -5.70 5.27 -11.58
N HIS A 173 -4.69 5.11 -10.72
CA HIS A 173 -3.28 5.37 -10.95
C HIS A 173 -2.63 4.57 -12.09
N GLY A 174 -3.06 3.35 -12.43
CA GLY A 174 -2.44 2.58 -13.52
C GLY A 174 -3.18 2.61 -14.85
N ILE A 175 -4.46 2.98 -14.86
CA ILE A 175 -5.23 3.21 -16.09
C ILE A 175 -4.71 4.45 -16.85
N ILE A 176 -4.24 5.48 -16.14
CA ILE A 176 -3.75 6.73 -16.75
C ILE A 176 -2.49 6.52 -17.61
N PRO A 177 -1.40 5.89 -17.11
CA PRO A 177 -0.25 5.55 -17.95
C PRO A 177 -0.63 4.67 -19.14
N TRP A 178 -1.53 3.69 -18.93
CA TRP A 178 -1.99 2.79 -19.97
C TRP A 178 -2.70 3.52 -21.12
N VAL A 179 -3.72 4.33 -20.80
CA VAL A 179 -4.46 5.13 -21.78
C VAL A 179 -3.52 6.08 -22.54
N PHE A 180 -2.58 6.71 -21.83
CA PHE A 180 -1.57 7.56 -22.46
C PHE A 180 -0.74 6.81 -23.51
N PHE A 181 -0.24 5.61 -23.20
CA PHE A 181 0.59 4.85 -24.13
C PHE A 181 -0.18 4.27 -25.31
N VAL A 182 -1.44 3.88 -25.10
CA VAL A 182 -2.33 3.48 -26.20
C VAL A 182 -2.59 4.66 -27.14
N LEU A 183 -2.84 5.86 -26.59
CA LEU A 183 -3.01 7.08 -27.40
C LEU A 183 -1.72 7.50 -28.10
N LEU A 184 -0.56 7.30 -27.47
CA LEU A 184 0.74 7.53 -28.09
C LEU A 184 0.97 6.57 -29.26
N ALA A 185 0.71 5.27 -29.06
CA ALA A 185 0.82 4.23 -30.07
C ALA A 185 -0.10 4.47 -31.27
N ALA A 186 -1.36 4.84 -31.00
CA ALA A 186 -2.35 5.18 -32.01
C ALA A 186 -1.96 6.42 -32.85
N ASN A 187 -1.08 7.29 -32.33
CA ASN A 187 -0.60 8.48 -33.01
C ASN A 187 0.76 8.33 -33.71
N ILE A 188 1.43 7.17 -33.58
CA ILE A 188 2.75 6.92 -34.20
C ILE A 188 2.62 6.50 -35.68
N ASP A 189 1.45 5.99 -36.11
CA ASP A 189 1.22 5.62 -37.51
C ASP A 189 0.83 6.85 -38.33
N LYS A 190 1.84 7.50 -38.92
CA LYS A 190 1.68 8.84 -39.51
C LYS A 190 2.59 9.06 -40.71
N GLU A 191 2.53 8.15 -41.69
CA GLU A 191 2.76 8.52 -43.10
C GLU A 191 1.75 9.59 -43.59
N THR A 192 0.68 9.84 -42.82
CA THR A 192 -0.36 10.86 -43.08
C THR A 192 -0.07 12.26 -42.48
N THR A 193 1.00 12.50 -41.73
CA THR A 193 1.35 13.85 -41.21
C THR A 193 2.56 14.48 -41.87
N LYS A 194 2.53 14.57 -43.19
CA LYS A 194 3.30 15.61 -43.88
C LYS A 194 2.65 17.01 -43.82
N GLU A 195 1.38 17.11 -43.39
CA GLU A 195 0.65 18.39 -43.41
C GLU A 195 0.46 19.10 -42.07
N ILE A 196 0.77 18.51 -40.91
CA ILE A 196 0.32 19.12 -39.63
C ILE A 196 1.49 19.52 -38.73
N GLY A 197 2.12 20.65 -39.08
CA GLY A 197 3.18 21.30 -38.29
C GLY A 197 2.73 21.86 -36.94
N GLU A 198 1.42 22.00 -36.69
CA GLU A 198 0.88 22.54 -35.43
C GLU A 198 0.64 21.47 -34.35
N ILE A 199 0.30 20.24 -34.74
CA ILE A 199 0.05 19.13 -33.78
C ILE A 199 1.35 18.65 -33.12
N GLY A 200 2.50 18.79 -33.78
CA GLY A 200 3.80 18.51 -33.17
C GLY A 200 4.08 19.39 -31.94
N ARG A 201 3.70 20.67 -31.98
CA ARG A 201 3.78 21.57 -30.81
C ARG A 201 2.78 21.19 -29.72
N LEU A 202 1.57 20.78 -30.10
CA LEU A 202 0.56 20.31 -29.16
C LEU A 202 1.04 19.08 -28.37
N ASN A 203 1.78 18.15 -29.01
CA ASN A 203 2.37 17.00 -28.33
C ASN A 203 3.44 17.39 -27.30
N TYR A 204 4.32 18.35 -27.60
CA TYR A 204 5.27 18.87 -26.62
C TYR A 204 4.58 19.60 -25.45
N VAL A 205 3.48 20.31 -25.74
CA VAL A 205 2.63 20.92 -24.71
C VAL A 205 1.97 19.83 -23.84
N CYS A 206 1.45 18.75 -24.43
CA CYS A 206 0.90 17.61 -23.69
C CYS A 206 1.95 16.89 -22.84
N TYR A 207 3.18 16.68 -23.35
CA TYR A 207 4.28 16.13 -22.54
C TYR A 207 4.69 17.06 -21.39
N GLY A 208 4.69 18.38 -21.63
CA GLY A 208 4.96 19.38 -20.59
C GLY A 208 3.87 19.41 -19.51
N ILE A 209 2.60 19.41 -19.91
CA ILE A 209 1.45 19.30 -18.99
C ILE A 209 1.53 18.00 -18.21
N PHE A 210 1.90 16.88 -18.83
CA PHE A 210 2.04 15.59 -18.14
C PHE A 210 3.22 15.57 -17.17
N ALA A 211 4.37 16.16 -17.50
CA ALA A 211 5.48 16.31 -16.56
C ALA A 211 5.06 17.17 -15.36
N ILE A 212 4.29 18.24 -15.59
CA ILE A 212 3.70 19.06 -14.53
C ILE A 212 2.70 18.23 -13.72
N MET A 213 1.81 17.46 -14.34
CA MET A 213 0.87 16.59 -13.66
C MET A 213 1.54 15.47 -12.87
N ALA A 214 2.66 14.92 -13.35
CA ALA A 214 3.45 13.90 -12.65
C ALA A 214 4.21 14.50 -11.46
N VAL A 215 4.73 15.73 -11.60
CA VAL A 215 5.32 16.49 -10.48
C VAL A 215 4.24 16.86 -9.46
N LEU A 216 3.10 17.39 -9.91
CA LEU A 216 1.94 17.64 -9.06
C LEU A 216 1.42 16.35 -8.42
N TRP A 217 1.48 15.21 -9.12
CA TRP A 217 1.09 13.90 -8.57
C TRP A 217 2.07 13.43 -7.50
N ILE A 218 3.38 13.57 -7.70
CA ILE A 218 4.39 13.35 -6.64
C ILE A 218 4.10 14.29 -5.45
N SER A 219 3.72 15.54 -5.71
CA SER A 219 3.35 16.50 -4.67
C SER A 219 1.98 16.23 -4.01
N PHE A 220 1.03 15.57 -4.69
CA PHE A 220 -0.32 15.28 -4.17
C PHE A 220 -0.41 13.92 -3.47
N VAL A 221 0.37 12.92 -3.91
CA VAL A 221 0.54 11.65 -3.19
C VAL A 221 1.15 11.88 -1.80
N ASP A 222 1.95 12.94 -1.67
CA ASP A 222 2.53 13.45 -0.42
C ASP A 222 1.85 14.71 0.11
N MET A 223 0.54 14.90 -0.13
CA MET A 223 -0.21 15.77 0.77
C MET A 223 -0.34 15.03 2.10
N GLU A 224 0.75 15.04 2.88
CA GLU A 224 0.83 14.66 4.29
C GLU A 224 -0.46 15.19 4.91
N ARG A 225 -1.34 14.28 5.31
CA ARG A 225 -2.50 14.69 6.09
C ARG A 225 -1.93 15.33 7.34
N GLU A 226 -2.07 16.65 7.45
CA GLU A 226 -1.63 17.39 8.62
C GLU A 226 -2.19 16.68 9.85
N TYR A 227 -1.29 16.29 10.75
CA TYR A 227 -1.65 15.51 11.92
C TYR A 227 -2.58 16.32 12.82
N ASP A 228 -3.85 15.92 12.87
CA ASP A 228 -4.86 16.51 13.74
C ASP A 228 -5.30 15.45 14.78
N PRO A 229 -4.87 15.57 16.04
CA PRO A 229 -5.17 14.59 17.07
C PRO A 229 -6.66 14.51 17.41
N ARG A 230 -7.47 15.50 17.03
CA ARG A 230 -8.93 15.48 17.26
C ARG A 230 -9.69 14.71 16.18
N ASN A 231 -9.03 14.37 15.07
CA ASN A 231 -9.65 13.74 13.91
C ASN A 231 -8.93 12.44 13.55
N PRO A 232 -9.51 11.27 13.84
CA PRO A 232 -8.91 9.97 13.54
C PRO A 232 -8.49 9.76 12.08
N ARG A 233 -9.07 10.48 11.12
CA ARG A 233 -8.66 10.40 9.71
C ARG A 233 -7.24 10.92 9.45
N SER A 234 -6.68 11.72 10.34
CA SER A 234 -5.34 12.29 10.20
C SER A 234 -4.24 11.28 10.59
N TYR A 235 -4.52 10.41 11.56
CA TYR A 235 -3.52 9.51 12.15
C TYR A 235 -3.80 8.02 11.97
N ALA A 236 -5.04 7.63 11.68
CA ALA A 236 -5.38 6.23 11.50
C ALA A 236 -5.30 5.78 10.04
N GLN A 237 -4.56 4.71 9.83
CA GLN A 237 -4.44 4.00 8.55
C GLN A 237 -5.22 2.69 8.60
N GLY A 238 -5.73 2.22 7.46
CA GLY A 238 -6.52 0.98 7.33
C GLY A 238 -8.04 1.21 7.22
N ASN A 239 -8.78 0.15 6.90
CA ASN A 239 -10.22 0.20 6.59
C ASN A 239 -11.12 -0.41 7.69
N HIS A 240 -10.58 -0.83 8.83
CA HIS A 240 -11.28 -1.68 9.80
C HIS A 240 -11.53 -1.01 11.16
N TYR A 241 -11.84 0.29 11.11
CA TYR A 241 -12.26 1.08 12.27
C TYR A 241 -13.48 1.93 11.93
N SER A 242 -14.22 2.32 12.96
CA SER A 242 -15.33 3.27 12.84
C SER A 242 -14.97 4.58 13.53
N ILE A 243 -15.34 5.71 12.92
CA ILE A 243 -15.17 7.03 13.55
C ILE A 243 -16.44 7.35 14.30
N VAL A 244 -16.31 7.54 15.61
CA VAL A 244 -17.42 7.92 16.47
C VAL A 244 -17.36 9.43 16.71
N LYS A 245 -18.47 10.12 16.46
CA LYS A 245 -18.61 11.56 16.73
C LYS A 245 -19.08 11.85 18.14
N GLU A 246 -19.92 10.97 18.70
CA GLU A 246 -20.50 11.12 20.04
C GLU A 246 -19.78 10.17 20.99
N LEU A 247 -18.90 10.73 21.82
CA LEU A 247 -18.09 9.96 22.76
C LEU A 247 -18.92 9.48 23.96
N PRO A 248 -18.72 8.25 24.47
CA PRO A 248 -19.42 7.75 25.64
C PRO A 248 -19.22 8.64 26.88
N ALA A 249 -20.31 8.95 27.56
CA ALA A 249 -20.29 9.74 28.79
C ALA A 249 -19.81 8.91 30.01
N PRO A 250 -19.20 9.54 31.03
CA PRO A 250 -18.84 10.96 31.09
C PRO A 250 -17.58 11.26 30.26
N VAL A 251 -17.68 12.23 29.35
CA VAL A 251 -16.58 12.60 28.44
C VAL A 251 -15.63 13.56 29.17
N PRO A 252 -14.32 13.25 29.27
CA PRO A 252 -13.31 14.19 29.76
C PRO A 252 -13.36 15.53 29.02
N ALA A 253 -13.12 16.63 29.72
CA ALA A 253 -13.22 17.98 29.14
C ALA A 253 -12.23 18.18 27.97
N GLU A 254 -11.08 17.51 28.02
CA GLU A 254 -10.04 17.52 26.99
C GLU A 254 -10.53 16.92 25.66
N LEU A 255 -11.53 16.03 25.72
CA LEU A 255 -12.13 15.39 24.55
C LEU A 255 -13.27 16.20 23.93
N ASP A 256 -13.50 17.45 24.38
CA ASP A 256 -14.49 18.32 23.75
C ASP A 256 -14.20 18.46 22.24
N LYS A 257 -15.25 18.25 21.43
CA LYS A 257 -15.21 18.26 19.95
C LYS A 257 -14.24 17.26 19.32
N CYS A 258 -13.73 16.29 20.07
CA CYS A 258 -12.88 15.23 19.54
C CYS A 258 -13.74 14.09 18.96
N LYS A 259 -13.21 13.42 17.93
CA LYS A 259 -13.78 12.18 17.41
C LYS A 259 -12.99 10.99 17.91
N GLY A 260 -13.67 9.87 18.10
CA GLY A 260 -13.08 8.63 18.58
C GLY A 260 -12.73 7.66 17.46
N TYR A 261 -11.60 6.97 17.63
CA TYR A 261 -11.19 5.81 16.85
C TYR A 261 -11.75 4.54 17.49
N ARG A 262 -12.89 4.03 16.99
CA ARG A 262 -13.58 2.88 17.57
C ARG A 262 -13.22 1.57 16.87
N ILE A 263 -12.83 0.61 17.69
CA ILE A 263 -12.49 -0.77 17.32
C ILE A 263 -13.50 -1.71 18.00
N ALA A 264 -14.08 -2.62 17.24
CA ALA A 264 -15.13 -3.55 17.69
C ALA A 264 -15.03 -4.87 16.92
N ALA A 265 -16.04 -5.74 17.05
CA ALA A 265 -16.20 -6.92 16.21
C ALA A 265 -15.95 -6.65 14.71
N GLY A 266 -15.24 -7.54 14.04
CA GLY A 266 -14.88 -7.42 12.61
C GLY A 266 -13.67 -6.52 12.33
N ALA A 267 -12.97 -6.06 13.38
CA ALA A 267 -11.70 -5.37 13.21
C ALA A 267 -10.62 -6.35 12.74
N GLU A 268 -9.84 -5.92 11.74
CA GLU A 268 -8.70 -6.69 11.22
C GLU A 268 -7.71 -7.00 12.34
N SER A 269 -7.36 -8.28 12.49
CA SER A 269 -6.56 -8.77 13.61
C SER A 269 -5.49 -9.75 13.16
N ILE A 270 -4.40 -9.80 13.91
CA ILE A 270 -3.29 -10.71 13.71
C ILE A 270 -3.46 -11.89 14.67
N TYR A 271 -3.63 -13.09 14.13
CA TYR A 271 -3.60 -14.31 14.93
C TYR A 271 -2.17 -14.63 15.40
N ARG A 272 -2.02 -14.95 16.69
CA ARG A 272 -0.77 -15.32 17.35
C ARG A 272 -0.85 -16.76 17.82
N GLU A 273 -0.48 -17.71 16.96
CA GLU A 273 -0.58 -19.16 17.21
C GLU A 273 0.03 -19.59 18.56
N LYS A 274 1.26 -19.16 18.88
CA LYS A 274 1.93 -19.50 20.16
C LYS A 274 1.16 -19.07 21.41
N GLN A 275 0.37 -18.01 21.29
CA GLN A 275 -0.39 -17.40 22.38
C GLN A 275 -1.87 -17.76 22.31
N HIS A 276 -2.30 -18.43 21.23
CA HIS A 276 -3.69 -18.71 20.90
C HIS A 276 -4.57 -17.48 21.13
N ALA A 277 -4.26 -16.40 20.39
CA ALA A 277 -4.88 -15.08 20.58
C ALA A 277 -4.97 -14.28 19.28
N ALA A 278 -5.98 -13.43 19.19
CA ALA A 278 -6.11 -12.43 18.13
C ALA A 278 -5.71 -11.04 18.66
N ASP A 279 -4.84 -10.35 17.91
CA ASP A 279 -4.30 -9.03 18.24
C ASP A 279 -4.71 -7.99 17.20
N PHE A 280 -5.40 -6.92 17.61
CA PHE A 280 -5.49 -5.71 16.81
C PHE A 280 -4.28 -4.81 17.12
N ILE A 281 -3.58 -4.33 16.09
CA ILE A 281 -2.44 -3.41 16.24
C ILE A 281 -2.55 -2.29 15.21
N SER A 282 -2.76 -1.05 15.66
CA SER A 282 -2.68 0.12 14.78
C SER A 282 -1.23 0.59 14.62
N SER A 283 -0.96 1.36 13.57
CA SER A 283 0.32 2.06 13.42
C SER A 283 0.09 3.56 13.41
N LEU A 284 0.62 4.27 14.40
CA LEU A 284 0.65 5.72 14.50
C LEU A 284 2.07 6.20 14.21
N TYR A 285 2.17 7.14 13.28
CA TYR A 285 3.45 7.73 12.93
C TYR A 285 3.88 8.74 13.98
N LEU A 286 5.13 8.66 14.45
CA LEU A 286 5.77 9.72 15.22
C LEU A 286 6.10 10.88 14.27
N PRO A 287 5.59 12.11 14.49
CA PRO A 287 5.87 13.22 13.57
C PRO A 287 7.35 13.61 13.54
N ASP A 288 8.09 13.41 14.64
CA ASP A 288 9.52 13.72 14.81
C ASP A 288 10.08 12.97 16.04
N THR A 289 11.40 12.91 16.22
CA THR A 289 12.09 12.31 17.38
C THR A 289 12.19 13.24 18.59
N SER A 290 11.75 14.50 18.48
CA SER A 290 11.81 15.47 19.59
C SER A 290 10.80 15.21 20.72
N TYR A 291 9.91 14.22 20.58
CA TYR A 291 8.91 13.90 21.58
C TYR A 291 9.43 12.96 22.67
N LYS A 292 9.03 13.21 23.91
CA LYS A 292 9.40 12.44 25.10
C LYS A 292 8.31 11.51 25.59
N SER A 293 7.04 11.83 25.34
CA SER A 293 5.95 10.93 25.72
C SER A 293 4.83 10.94 24.69
N PHE A 294 4.12 9.82 24.62
CA PHE A 294 2.92 9.65 23.83
C PHE A 294 1.77 9.32 24.76
N SER A 295 0.63 9.98 24.58
CA SER A 295 -0.57 9.70 25.36
C SER A 295 -1.80 9.62 24.48
N ALA A 296 -2.77 8.79 24.86
CA ALA A 296 -4.10 8.78 24.26
C ALA A 296 -5.15 8.47 25.31
N TRP A 297 -6.33 9.07 25.17
CA TRP A 297 -7.49 8.69 25.94
C TRP A 297 -8.06 7.38 25.40
N CYS A 298 -8.37 6.46 26.30
CA CYS A 298 -8.93 5.16 25.98
C CYS A 298 -10.23 4.95 26.76
N TYR A 299 -11.26 4.49 26.07
CA TYR A 299 -12.52 4.02 26.65
C TYR A 299 -12.73 2.57 26.25
N VAL A 300 -13.14 1.74 27.20
CA VAL A 300 -13.49 0.34 26.97
C VAL A 300 -14.94 0.15 27.43
N SER A 301 -15.81 -0.39 26.59
CA SER A 301 -17.22 -0.59 26.93
C SER A 301 -17.39 -1.63 28.06
N GLU A 302 -18.49 -1.54 28.83
CA GLU A 302 -18.72 -2.42 29.99
C GLU A 302 -18.77 -3.91 29.63
N ASP A 303 -19.39 -4.21 28.49
CA ASP A 303 -19.56 -5.54 27.90
C ASP A 303 -18.31 -6.07 27.19
N PHE A 304 -17.21 -5.30 27.17
CA PHE A 304 -15.99 -5.71 26.50
C PHE A 304 -15.40 -6.99 27.09
N ASP A 305 -15.16 -7.99 26.25
CA ASP A 305 -14.68 -9.32 26.63
C ASP A 305 -13.26 -9.64 26.16
N GLY A 306 -12.56 -8.66 25.57
CA GLY A 306 -11.15 -8.80 25.25
C GLY A 306 -10.25 -8.89 26.48
N SER A 307 -9.10 -9.50 26.31
CA SER A 307 -8.15 -9.83 27.37
C SER A 307 -7.12 -8.73 27.66
N GLY A 308 -6.95 -7.77 26.75
CA GLY A 308 -6.00 -6.68 26.95
C GLY A 308 -6.28 -5.50 26.03
N VAL A 309 -6.14 -4.29 26.56
CA VAL A 309 -6.22 -3.03 25.81
C VAL A 309 -5.08 -2.14 26.28
N LYS A 310 -4.27 -1.62 25.36
CA LYS A 310 -3.13 -0.79 25.71
C LYS A 310 -2.73 0.15 24.60
N ILE A 311 -1.94 1.15 24.96
CA ILE A 311 -1.04 1.78 24.00
C ILE A 311 0.34 1.18 24.19
N GLN A 312 1.05 0.99 23.09
CA GLN A 312 2.42 0.50 23.15
C GLN A 312 3.28 1.13 22.07
N SER A 313 4.58 1.13 22.32
CA SER A 313 5.58 1.41 21.32
C SER A 313 6.65 0.33 21.33
N PHE A 314 7.24 0.13 20.17
CA PHE A 314 8.22 -0.89 19.88
C PHE A 314 9.55 -0.25 19.49
N ARG A 315 10.63 -0.71 20.12
CA ARG A 315 12.01 -0.37 19.73
C ARG A 315 12.90 -1.60 19.76
N VAL A 316 13.95 -1.60 18.94
CA VAL A 316 15.00 -2.63 18.95
C VAL A 316 16.29 -1.99 19.42
N ARG A 317 16.90 -2.53 20.48
CA ARG A 317 18.20 -2.10 20.99
C ARG A 317 19.11 -3.31 21.14
N GLU A 318 20.28 -3.26 20.50
CA GLU A 318 21.28 -4.35 20.54
C GLU A 318 20.69 -5.74 20.19
N GLY A 319 19.78 -5.78 19.21
CA GLY A 319 19.11 -7.03 18.78
C GLY A 319 18.04 -7.54 19.74
N LYS A 320 17.69 -6.79 20.80
CA LYS A 320 16.58 -7.11 21.70
C LYS A 320 15.39 -6.20 21.43
N GLU A 321 14.21 -6.80 21.33
CA GLU A 321 12.94 -6.10 21.27
C GLU A 321 12.59 -5.55 22.66
N ILE A 322 12.34 -4.25 22.73
CA ILE A 322 11.91 -3.57 23.95
C ILE A 322 10.55 -2.93 23.65
N PHE A 323 9.56 -3.32 24.44
CA PHE A 323 8.21 -2.76 24.38
C PHE A 323 8.00 -1.83 25.56
N THR A 324 7.56 -0.61 25.28
CA THR A 324 7.02 0.29 26.30
C THR A 324 5.52 0.33 26.12
N SER A 325 4.76 -0.02 27.16
CA SER A 325 3.30 -0.04 27.07
C SER A 325 2.63 0.48 28.33
N HIS A 326 1.42 0.99 28.16
CA HIS A 326 0.52 1.36 29.24
C HIS A 326 -0.83 0.71 28.99
N GLU A 327 -1.21 -0.21 29.87
CA GLU A 327 -2.45 -0.98 29.78
C GLU A 327 -3.62 -0.26 30.44
N TYR A 328 -4.78 -0.34 29.80
CA TYR A 328 -6.04 0.09 30.38
C TYR A 328 -6.44 -0.85 31.53
N ASP A 329 -6.89 -0.31 32.66
CA ASP A 329 -7.40 -1.13 33.75
C ASP A 329 -8.79 -1.67 33.42
N LEU A 330 -8.85 -2.92 32.95
CA LEU A 330 -10.10 -3.62 32.59
C LEU A 330 -11.05 -3.86 33.78
N ARG A 331 -10.63 -3.61 35.02
CA ARG A 331 -11.55 -3.61 36.18
C ARG A 331 -12.42 -2.36 36.22
N ARG A 332 -12.05 -1.33 35.44
CA ARG A 332 -12.72 -0.02 35.38
C ARG A 332 -13.28 0.25 33.99
N LYS A 333 -13.79 -0.78 33.30
CA LYS A 333 -14.55 -0.64 32.05
C LYS A 333 -15.74 0.33 32.23
N GLY A 334 -16.23 0.87 31.13
CA GLY A 334 -17.25 1.91 31.11
C GLY A 334 -16.71 3.31 31.45
N SER A 335 -15.39 3.49 31.54
CA SER A 335 -14.77 4.77 31.89
C SER A 335 -13.61 5.16 30.97
N TRP A 336 -13.34 6.45 30.87
CA TRP A 336 -12.17 6.97 30.17
C TRP A 336 -10.92 6.91 31.06
N GLN A 337 -9.81 6.44 30.49
CA GLN A 337 -8.50 6.42 31.13
C GLN A 337 -7.46 7.05 30.19
N LEU A 338 -6.62 7.93 30.71
CA LEU A 338 -5.50 8.49 29.96
C LEU A 338 -4.33 7.51 30.04
N LEU A 339 -3.95 6.95 28.90
CA LEU A 339 -2.79 6.07 28.79
C LEU A 339 -1.61 6.88 28.30
N THR A 340 -0.44 6.70 28.93
CA THR A 340 0.79 7.44 28.60
C THR A 340 2.00 6.52 28.62
N ILE A 341 2.86 6.63 27.60
CA ILE A 341 4.13 5.91 27.47
C ILE A 341 5.28 6.88 27.23
N ASP A 342 6.47 6.50 27.69
CA ASP A 342 7.73 7.20 27.41
C ASP A 342 8.26 6.81 26.02
N VAL A 343 8.56 7.82 25.20
CA VAL A 343 9.12 7.69 23.85
C VAL A 343 10.41 8.52 23.66
N SER A 344 11.02 9.02 24.74
CA SER A 344 12.16 9.95 24.72
C SER A 344 13.45 9.43 24.06
N GLU A 345 13.63 8.12 24.02
CA GLU A 345 14.78 7.45 23.41
C GLU A 345 14.39 6.67 22.14
N MET A 346 13.38 7.15 21.42
CA MET A 346 12.89 6.45 20.23
C MET A 346 13.51 7.01 18.95
N ASP A 347 13.94 6.09 18.09
CA ASP A 347 14.32 6.42 16.72
C ASP A 347 13.11 6.95 15.95
N LYS A 348 13.35 7.72 14.88
CA LYS A 348 12.36 8.31 13.96
C LYS A 348 11.34 7.28 13.41
N TYR A 349 11.62 5.99 13.55
CA TYR A 349 10.86 4.87 13.02
C TYR A 349 10.09 4.08 14.07
N ALA A 350 10.20 4.42 15.36
CA ALA A 350 9.39 3.77 16.37
C ALA A 350 7.92 4.09 16.10
N ASN A 351 7.07 3.06 16.10
CA ASN A 351 5.64 3.23 15.90
C ASN A 351 4.96 3.18 17.26
N CYS A 352 4.21 4.24 17.57
CA CYS A 352 3.19 4.14 18.61
C CYS A 352 2.00 3.35 18.04
N SER A 353 1.33 2.58 18.87
CA SER A 353 0.24 1.71 18.44
C SER A 353 -0.84 1.63 19.49
N PHE A 354 -2.08 1.55 19.01
CA PHE A 354 -3.21 1.09 19.80
C PHE A 354 -3.29 -0.42 19.67
N PHE A 355 -3.49 -1.09 20.79
CA PHE A 355 -3.44 -2.53 20.88
C PHE A 355 -4.67 -3.07 21.60
N ILE A 356 -5.26 -4.11 21.02
CA ILE A 356 -6.32 -4.92 21.66
C ILE A 356 -5.97 -6.38 21.47
N ARG A 357 -6.22 -7.21 22.49
CA ARG A 357 -6.04 -8.65 22.43
C ARG A 357 -7.28 -9.38 22.94
N LYS A 358 -7.58 -10.53 22.33
CA LYS A 358 -8.48 -11.54 22.88
C LYS A 358 -7.83 -12.92 22.78
N TYR A 359 -7.72 -13.62 23.92
CA TYR A 359 -7.26 -15.01 23.95
C TYR A 359 -8.38 -15.96 23.54
N GLY A 360 -8.01 -17.15 23.04
CA GLY A 360 -8.96 -18.21 22.74
C GLY A 360 -9.65 -18.11 21.38
N VAL A 361 -9.26 -17.12 20.56
CA VAL A 361 -9.90 -16.82 19.27
C VAL A 361 -8.85 -16.60 18.19
N GLU A 362 -9.22 -16.91 16.95
CA GLU A 362 -8.36 -16.72 15.77
C GLU A 362 -8.46 -15.30 15.21
N ASN A 363 -9.61 -14.65 15.39
CA ASN A 363 -9.86 -13.28 14.95
C ASN A 363 -10.73 -12.52 15.98
N LEU A 364 -11.05 -11.26 15.69
CA LEU A 364 -11.88 -10.41 16.55
C LEU A 364 -13.35 -10.33 16.11
N ASP A 365 -13.85 -11.22 15.26
CA ASP A 365 -15.25 -11.19 14.78
C ASP A 365 -16.26 -11.41 15.90
N GLU A 366 -15.89 -12.24 16.88
CA GLU A 366 -16.71 -12.53 18.07
C GLU A 366 -16.38 -11.62 19.26
N LEU A 367 -15.68 -10.50 19.05
CA LEU A 367 -15.38 -9.55 20.13
C LEU A 367 -16.66 -8.90 20.64
N GLN A 368 -17.00 -9.09 21.91
CA GLN A 368 -18.08 -8.35 22.55
C GLN A 368 -17.58 -6.99 23.02
N GLY A 369 -18.46 -6.00 22.96
CA GLY A 369 -18.12 -4.61 23.27
C GLY A 369 -17.23 -3.93 22.23
N TYR A 370 -16.59 -2.84 22.66
CA TYR A 370 -15.74 -2.02 21.80
C TYR A 370 -14.75 -1.19 22.62
N VAL A 371 -13.71 -0.71 21.94
CA VAL A 371 -12.70 0.19 22.48
C VAL A 371 -12.68 1.46 21.65
N ILE A 372 -12.54 2.62 22.29
CA ILE A 372 -12.36 3.90 21.62
C ILE A 372 -11.05 4.52 22.08
N PHE A 373 -10.19 4.86 21.12
CA PHE A 373 -9.03 5.71 21.36
C PHE A 373 -9.31 7.13 20.85
N ALA A 374 -8.95 8.16 21.61
CA ALA A 374 -9.17 9.55 21.24
C ALA A 374 -8.00 10.44 21.66
N LEU A 375 -7.81 11.52 20.92
CA LEU A 375 -6.81 12.56 21.20
C LEU A 375 -5.40 11.99 21.44
N PRO A 376 -4.79 11.28 20.47
CA PRO A 376 -3.38 10.91 20.56
C PRO A 376 -2.51 12.17 20.57
N LEU A 377 -1.68 12.36 21.58
CA LEU A 377 -0.81 13.52 21.74
C LEU A 377 0.63 13.08 21.91
N PHE A 378 1.52 13.80 21.23
CA PHE A 378 2.95 13.68 21.39
C PHE A 378 3.46 14.90 22.16
N HIS A 379 4.16 14.67 23.27
CA HIS A 379 4.65 15.72 24.17
C HIS A 379 6.16 15.83 24.08
N LYS A 380 6.71 17.05 24.02
CA LYS A 380 8.15 17.34 23.92
C LYS A 380 8.86 17.40 25.28
#